data_AF-A0A3M1HUZ2-F1
#
_entry.id   AF-A0A3M1HUZ2-F1
#
_cell.length_a   1.000
_cell.length_b   1.000
_cell.length_c   1.000
_cell.angle_alpha   90.00
_cell.angle_beta   90.00
_cell.angle_gamma   90.00
#
_symmetry.space_group_name_H-M   'P 1'
#
loop_
_entity.id
_entity.type
_entity.pdbx_description
1 polymer ?
#
loop_
_entity_poly.entity_id
_entity_poly.type
_entity_poly.pdbx_seq_one_letter_code
_entity_poly.pdbx_strand_id
1 'polypeptide(L)'
;FEIAGSEGLLVHDSAATAPIQVFWHTQAGEDAGEVPVPASPLLESPYATQIKAFYQHIHHDAPLPVTAEDGLAALRVALAAIESAEQGRAVDIEE
;
A
#
# COMPACT_ATOMS: atom_id res chain seq x y z
N PHE A 1 -0.13 2.74 -9.40
CA PHE A 1 0.02 1.44 -10.08
C PHE A 1 -0.11 1.61 -11.59
N GLU A 2 0.42 0.67 -12.35
CA GLU A 2 0.31 0.58 -13.80
C GLU A 2 -0.02 -0.88 -14.17
N ILE A 3 -1.07 -1.09 -14.97
CA ILE A 3 -1.54 -2.42 -15.37
C ILE A 3 -1.77 -2.41 -16.88
N ALA A 4 -0.98 -3.20 -17.61
CA ALA A 4 -1.07 -3.37 -19.06
C ALA A 4 -1.75 -4.70 -19.42
N GLY A 5 -2.67 -4.68 -20.37
CA GLY A 5 -3.35 -5.86 -20.91
C GLY A 5 -3.46 -5.81 -22.42
N SER A 6 -4.06 -6.85 -23.02
CA SER A 6 -4.23 -6.94 -24.48
C SER A 6 -5.06 -5.81 -25.08
N GLU A 7 -5.86 -5.13 -24.26
CA GLU A 7 -6.81 -4.09 -24.69
C GLU A 7 -6.40 -2.68 -24.25
N GLY A 8 -5.28 -2.51 -23.57
CA GLY A 8 -4.79 -1.18 -23.19
C GLY A 8 -4.07 -1.13 -21.84
N LEU A 9 -4.06 0.08 -21.27
CA LEU A 9 -3.27 0.44 -20.10
C LEU A 9 -4.13 1.19 -19.07
N LEU A 10 -4.07 0.73 -17.82
CA LEU A 10 -4.61 1.43 -16.66
C LEU A 10 -3.46 2.01 -15.84
N VAL A 11 -3.48 3.33 -15.59
CA VAL A 11 -2.48 4.03 -14.80
C VAL A 11 -3.17 4.79 -13.67
N HIS A 12 -2.62 4.67 -12.47
CA HIS A 12 -3.03 5.46 -11.31
C HIS A 12 -1.80 5.95 -10.55
N ASP A 13 -1.74 7.26 -10.29
CA ASP A 13 -0.72 7.90 -9.46
C ASP A 13 -1.39 8.58 -8.26
N SER A 14 -1.12 8.06 -7.06
CA SER A 14 -1.67 8.60 -5.82
C SER A 14 -1.15 10.00 -5.49
N ALA A 15 0.08 10.35 -5.90
CA ALA A 15 0.65 11.68 -5.67
C ALA A 15 0.01 12.74 -6.58
N ALA A 16 -0.38 12.35 -7.79
CA ALA A 16 -1.11 13.20 -8.72
C ALA A 16 -2.62 13.32 -8.42
N THR A 17 -3.15 12.53 -7.47
CA THR A 17 -4.59 12.45 -7.20
C THR A 17 -5.11 13.56 -6.28
N ALA A 18 -4.24 14.28 -5.55
CA ALA A 18 -4.65 15.41 -4.72
C ALA A 18 -4.92 16.65 -5.60
N PRO A 19 -6.17 17.18 -5.66
CA PRO A 19 -6.48 18.34 -6.50
C PRO A 19 -5.84 19.65 -6.00
N ILE A 20 -5.44 19.68 -4.72
CA ILE A 20 -4.78 20.82 -4.08
C ILE A 20 -3.58 20.29 -3.30
N GLN A 21 -2.41 20.87 -3.54
CA GLN A 21 -1.19 20.60 -2.79
C GLN A 21 -0.89 21.80 -1.87
N VAL A 22 -0.75 21.55 -0.57
CA VAL A 22 -0.43 22.59 0.41
C VAL A 22 1.04 22.44 0.81
N PHE A 23 1.82 23.50 0.58
CA PHE A 23 3.20 23.58 1.01
C PHE A 23 3.29 24.57 2.17
N TRP A 24 3.62 24.08 3.37
CA TRP A 24 3.85 24.94 4.52
C TRP A 24 5.26 25.51 4.48
N HIS A 25 5.39 26.83 4.57
CA HIS A 25 6.69 27.45 4.84
C HIS A 25 7.01 27.29 6.34
N THR A 26 7.83 26.30 6.70
CA THR A 26 8.45 26.25 8.03
C THR A 26 9.56 27.30 8.11
N GLN A 27 9.48 28.22 9.06
CA GLN A 27 10.61 29.11 9.36
C GLN A 27 11.77 28.28 9.91
N ALA A 28 13.00 28.63 9.52
CA ALA A 28 14.21 27.94 9.97
C ALA A 28 14.32 28.04 11.51
N GLY A 29 14.22 26.91 12.22
CA GLY A 29 14.51 26.83 13.66
C GLY A 29 13.56 25.99 14.51
N GLU A 30 12.40 25.57 14.00
CA GLU A 30 11.54 24.58 14.66
C GLU A 30 11.78 23.20 14.04
N ASP A 31 11.92 22.17 14.88
CA ASP A 31 12.34 20.80 14.54
C ASP A 31 11.86 20.33 13.16
N ALA A 32 12.79 20.31 12.20
CA ALA A 32 12.61 19.76 10.87
C ALA A 32 12.65 18.21 10.90
N GLY A 33 11.87 17.61 11.81
CA GLY A 33 11.84 16.18 12.09
C GLY A 33 10.62 15.43 11.54
N GLU A 34 9.61 16.13 11.03
CA GLU A 34 8.42 15.48 10.48
C GLU A 34 8.49 15.47 8.95
N VAL A 35 8.91 14.33 8.39
CA VAL A 35 8.65 14.01 6.99
C VAL A 35 7.16 14.27 6.75
N PRO A 36 6.77 15.15 5.80
CA PRO A 36 5.37 15.41 5.54
C PRO A 36 4.69 14.10 5.17
N VAL A 37 3.84 13.58 6.04
CA VAL A 37 3.01 12.42 5.71
C VAL A 37 1.95 12.93 4.75
N PRO A 38 1.89 12.44 3.50
CA PRO A 38 0.85 12.85 2.58
C PRO A 38 -0.50 12.49 3.20
N ALA A 39 -1.33 13.50 3.51
CA ALA A 39 -2.70 13.26 3.92
C ALA A 39 -3.42 12.54 2.77
N SER A 40 -4.16 11.48 3.09
CA SER A 40 -4.93 10.77 2.06
C SER A 40 -5.90 11.75 1.40
N PRO A 41 -5.92 11.86 0.06
CA PRO A 41 -6.84 12.74 -0.66
C PRO A 41 -8.27 12.17 -0.70
N LEU A 42 -8.48 10.97 -0.13
CA LEU A 42 -9.75 10.28 -0.12
C LEU A 42 -10.65 10.76 1.02
N LEU A 43 -11.97 10.73 0.81
CA LEU A 43 -12.97 11.07 1.82
C LEU A 43 -12.84 10.19 3.08
N GLU A 44 -12.41 8.95 2.90
CA GLU A 44 -12.10 8.02 3.97
C GLU A 44 -10.66 7.51 3.85
N SER A 45 -9.96 7.49 4.97
CA SER A 45 -8.62 6.90 5.05
C SER A 45 -8.67 5.39 4.79
N PRO A 46 -7.76 4.82 3.98
CA PRO A 46 -7.68 3.38 3.78
C PRO A 46 -7.60 2.57 5.09
N TYR A 47 -6.97 3.10 6.14
CA TYR A 47 -6.92 2.47 7.45
C TYR A 47 -8.29 2.40 8.12
N ALA A 48 -9.12 3.43 7.97
CA ALA A 48 -10.48 3.42 8.50
C ALA A 48 -11.33 2.37 7.77
N THR A 49 -11.22 2.28 6.44
CA THR A 49 -11.87 1.22 5.66
C THR A 49 -11.43 -0.18 6.10
N GLN A 50 -10.12 -0.39 6.32
CA GLN A 50 -9.57 -1.66 6.78
C GLN A 50 -10.12 -2.06 8.16
N ILE A 51 -10.10 -1.13 9.12
CA ILE A 51 -10.61 -1.39 10.48
C ILE A 51 -12.11 -1.67 10.46
N LYS A 52 -12.88 -0.96 9.62
CA LYS A 52 -14.31 -1.24 9.43
C LYS A 52 -14.53 -2.66 8.90
N ALA A 53 -13.79 -3.10 7.90
CA ALA A 53 -13.90 -4.46 7.37
C ALA A 53 -13.60 -5.51 8.46
N PHE A 54 -12.56 -5.29 9.27
CA PHE A 54 -12.23 -6.16 10.40
C PHE A 54 -13.32 -6.19 11.47
N TYR A 55 -13.88 -5.03 11.82
CA TYR A 55 -15.03 -4.93 12.74
C TYR A 55 -16.24 -5.71 12.24
N GLN A 56 -16.57 -5.58 10.95
CA GLN A 56 -17.70 -6.31 10.34
C GLN A 56 -17.50 -7.82 10.40
N HIS A 57 -16.27 -8.30 10.22
CA HIS A 57 -15.95 -9.70 10.37
C HIS A 57 -16.19 -10.19 11.80
N ILE A 58 -15.67 -9.48 12.81
CA ILE A 58 -15.81 -9.88 14.23
C ILE A 58 -17.27 -9.89 14.69
N HIS A 59 -18.05 -8.88 14.29
CA HIS A 59 -19.40 -8.69 14.84
C HIS A 59 -20.51 -9.35 14.02
N HIS A 60 -20.29 -9.57 12.73
CA HIS A 60 -21.35 -10.01 11.81
C HIS A 60 -20.93 -11.20 10.94
N ASP A 61 -19.80 -11.85 11.23
CA ASP A 61 -19.23 -12.94 10.43
C ASP A 61 -19.11 -12.59 8.94
N ALA A 62 -18.94 -11.30 8.63
CA ALA A 62 -18.77 -10.83 7.26
C ALA A 62 -17.45 -11.38 6.67
N PRO A 63 -17.38 -11.69 5.36
CA PRO A 63 -16.16 -12.15 4.74
C PRO A 63 -15.07 -11.06 4.82
N LEU A 64 -13.85 -11.46 5.18
CA LEU A 64 -12.69 -10.58 5.14
C LEU A 64 -12.22 -10.40 3.69
N PRO A 65 -12.01 -9.16 3.21
CA PRO A 65 -11.46 -8.92 1.88
C PRO A 65 -9.96 -9.26 1.79
N VAL A 66 -9.26 -9.32 2.93
CA VAL A 66 -7.85 -9.72 3.04
C VAL A 66 -7.72 -10.68 4.21
N THR A 67 -7.18 -11.85 3.94
CA THR A 67 -7.05 -12.99 4.86
C THR A 67 -5.63 -13.09 5.44
N ALA A 68 -5.41 -14.03 6.37
CA ALA A 68 -4.07 -14.30 6.88
C ALA A 68 -3.19 -14.97 5.82
N GLU A 69 -3.80 -15.78 4.96
CA GLU A 69 -3.17 -16.49 3.86
C GLU A 69 -2.58 -15.53 2.82
N ASP A 70 -3.24 -14.39 2.57
CA ASP A 70 -2.69 -13.33 1.70
C ASP A 70 -1.38 -12.78 2.26
N GLY A 71 -1.29 -12.63 3.59
CA GLY A 71 -0.07 -12.20 4.27
C GLY A 71 1.06 -13.23 4.17
N LEU A 72 0.73 -14.51 4.31
CA LEU A 72 1.69 -15.61 4.14
C LEU A 72 2.21 -15.68 2.70
N ALA A 73 1.32 -15.53 1.70
CA ALA A 73 1.69 -15.50 0.30
C ALA A 73 2.63 -14.31 -0.01
N ALA A 74 2.34 -13.13 0.54
CA ALA A 74 3.21 -11.96 0.41
C ALA A 74 4.61 -12.19 0.99
N LEU A 75 4.70 -12.87 2.14
CA LEU A 75 5.98 -13.23 2.75
C LEU A 75 6.81 -14.16 1.86
N ARG A 76 6.19 -15.17 1.25
CA ARG A 76 6.87 -16.09 0.34
C ARG A 76 7.49 -15.37 -0.86
N VAL A 77 6.74 -14.45 -1.46
CA VAL A 77 7.25 -13.59 -2.55
C VAL A 77 8.44 -12.75 -2.08
N ALA A 78 8.35 -12.14 -0.89
CA ALA A 78 9.42 -11.30 -0.36
C ALA A 78 10.71 -12.10 -0.10
N LEU A 79 10.60 -13.30 0.46
CA LEU A 79 11.74 -14.18 0.72
C LEU A 79 12.41 -14.64 -0.58
N ALA A 80 11.63 -15.07 -1.58
CA ALA A 80 12.17 -15.44 -2.90
C ALA A 80 12.88 -14.26 -3.58
N ALA A 81 12.36 -13.03 -3.43
CA ALA A 81 12.99 -11.83 -3.96
C ALA A 81 14.33 -11.51 -3.26
N ILE A 82 14.42 -11.71 -1.94
CA ILE A 82 15.67 -11.57 -1.19
C ILE A 82 16.70 -12.58 -1.69
N GLU A 83 16.32 -13.86 -1.80
CA GLU A 83 17.19 -14.91 -2.32
C GLU A 83 17.67 -14.61 -3.75
N SER A 84 16.75 -14.17 -4.61
CA SER A 84 17.05 -13.78 -5.98
C SER A 84 18.08 -12.64 -6.05
N ALA A 85 17.95 -11.64 -5.19
CA ALA A 85 18.88 -10.52 -5.11
C ALA A 85 20.29 -10.97 -4.66
N GLU A 86 20.39 -11.93 -3.74
CA GLU A 86 21.66 -12.47 -3.27
C GLU A 86 22.37 -13.33 -4.32
N GLN A 87 21.60 -14.09 -5.10
CA GLN A 87 22.14 -15.06 -6.06
C GLN A 87 22.27 -14.50 -7.49
N GLY A 88 21.63 -13.37 -7.78
CA GLY A 88 21.64 -12.75 -9.11
C GLY A 88 20.89 -13.55 -10.17
N ARG A 89 19.94 -14.40 -9.78
CA ARG A 89 19.13 -15.23 -10.69
C ARG A 89 17.67 -15.28 -10.24
N ALA A 90 16.78 -15.66 -11.15
CA ALA A 90 15.39 -15.92 -10.80
C ALA A 90 15.29 -17.11 -9.83
N VAL A 91 14.34 -17.01 -8.89
CA VAL A 91 14.03 -18.00 -7.86
C VAL A 91 12.52 -18.23 -7.89
N ASP A 92 12.10 -19.50 -7.85
CA ASP A 92 10.70 -19.87 -7.77
C ASP A 92 10.16 -19.64 -6.36
N ILE A 93 8.89 -19.26 -6.26
CA ILE A 93 8.25 -19.08 -4.96
C ILE A 93 7.89 -20.45 -4.41
N GLU A 94 8.47 -20.84 -3.27
CA GLU A 94 8.15 -22.08 -2.59
C GLU A 94 6.75 -22.02 -1.95
N GLU A 95 6.03 -23.15 -1.98
CA GLU A 95 4.71 -23.34 -1.33
C GLU A 95 4.76 -23.40 0.19
#